data_AF-A0A835TA60-F1
#
_entry.id   AF-A0A835TA60-F1
#
_cell.length_a   1.000
_cell.length_b   1.000
_cell.length_c   1.000
_cell.angle_alpha   90.00
_cell.angle_beta   90.00
_cell.angle_gamma   90.00
#
_symmetry.space_group_name_H-M   'P 1'
#
loop_
_entity.id
_entity.type
_entity.pdbx_description
1 polymer ?
#
loop_
_entity_poly.entity_id
_entity_poly.type
_entity_poly.pdbx_seq_one_letter_code
_entity_poly.pdbx_strand_id
1 'polypeptide(L)'
;MALARLQVAALLLTTFGFVAAEANWKNIEGELVKLDRDDGDGAGDWALLNRHSGLFEPLGKMGPGHKMPHKDKDGQELSTGQYVTIGCTVDPAAQQCTFVAQQDVVIVQPAYVPLAQQVRERLLILIMDAPACGAAAPMSVSTAETLWFGPNKDGKAGFAIRAELCSYGEFVMEPPPLSKVMTVSPSCSWPTASCDAWAMANAARAQAQALLGAAAYGSFTHHILVMTFPASCSWAGLATLGGGVDGGGQVWLNGATYSQTFGSFQVPVHESSHNFVLYHGFSYHIEYQDKTSYMGTGTACPASTETSLVGWSSPVSGGDLNSTGVKQGPEFNGPFVLPATYLTGLGNYIRVQPNWVPYYNDSRYGFNLYMEVRVRGNGDDMMDPMYDHKLIIHEVISYINNDPVTYRTSDPQSNYLTSVPPNSRAVLQSDYYPYGLVVYTGAFTGSSGAFLPVYLCRYAVADSECPSLSKVLYGTDTAPSSPPPASSSPPPSASASPAPASSSPPPAIPSPSPSPKPSNGRKKFQQSKGRRSALGNAWQGLSDLLEHLVPSSSNSGDTGALTSTAGGSKPARRLLTLPATAAAGATD
;
A
#
# COMPACT_ATOMS: atom_id res chain seq x y z
N MET A 1 39.21 -41.98 83.81
CA MET A 1 37.84 -41.43 83.78
C MET A 1 37.87 -40.17 82.94
N ALA A 2 37.03 -40.10 81.88
CA ALA A 2 36.45 -38.93 81.19
C ALA A 2 37.36 -37.71 80.86
N LEU A 3 37.33 -37.06 79.69
CA LEU A 3 36.54 -37.15 78.46
C LEU A 3 37.32 -36.32 77.41
N ALA A 4 37.38 -36.79 76.17
CA ALA A 4 37.99 -36.10 75.04
C ALA A 4 37.15 -34.87 74.61
N ARG A 5 37.81 -33.76 74.24
CA ARG A 5 37.18 -32.62 73.57
C ARG A 5 37.51 -32.63 72.08
N LEU A 6 36.51 -32.97 71.27
CA LEU A 6 36.43 -32.74 69.83
C LEU A 6 36.55 -31.24 69.53
N GLN A 7 37.49 -30.84 68.68
CA GLN A 7 37.42 -29.56 67.96
C GLN A 7 36.78 -29.84 66.61
N VAL A 8 35.52 -29.41 66.44
CA VAL A 8 34.83 -29.36 65.15
C VAL A 8 35.14 -28.02 64.51
N ALA A 9 35.81 -28.05 63.36
CA ALA A 9 35.92 -26.91 62.47
C ALA A 9 34.55 -26.62 61.84
N ALA A 10 33.93 -25.50 62.22
CA ALA A 10 32.75 -24.97 61.54
C ALA A 10 33.22 -24.29 60.24
N LEU A 11 33.12 -25.02 59.13
CA LEU A 11 33.23 -24.47 57.78
C LEU A 11 31.95 -23.65 57.52
N LEU A 12 32.08 -22.33 57.55
CA LEU A 12 31.05 -21.39 57.08
C LEU A 12 30.93 -21.54 55.55
N LEU A 13 30.08 -22.47 55.10
CA LEU A 13 29.47 -22.35 53.77
C LEU A 13 28.45 -21.22 53.85
N THR A 14 28.84 -20.02 53.43
CA THR A 14 27.89 -19.03 52.94
C THR A 14 27.32 -19.57 51.64
N THR A 15 26.23 -20.33 51.75
CA THR A 15 25.31 -20.57 50.64
C THR A 15 24.75 -19.21 50.23
N PHE A 16 25.32 -18.61 49.20
CA PHE A 16 24.59 -17.66 48.37
C PHE A 16 23.38 -18.41 47.83
N GLY A 17 22.24 -18.23 48.50
CA GLY A 17 20.96 -18.56 47.94
C GLY A 17 20.78 -17.70 46.70
N PHE A 18 21.12 -18.25 45.54
CA PHE A 18 20.50 -17.84 44.30
C PHE A 18 19.01 -18.15 44.49
N VAL A 19 18.25 -17.16 44.97
CA VAL A 19 16.82 -17.14 44.74
C VAL A 19 16.72 -17.07 43.22
N ALA A 20 16.41 -18.19 42.58
CA ALA A 20 16.01 -18.18 41.19
C ALA A 20 14.85 -17.18 41.12
N ALA A 21 15.06 -16.07 40.44
CA ALA A 21 13.99 -15.13 40.17
C ALA A 21 12.90 -15.93 39.44
N GLU A 22 11.77 -16.15 40.10
CA GLU A 22 10.62 -16.76 39.44
C GLU A 22 10.33 -15.93 38.19
N ALA A 23 10.37 -16.57 37.03
CA ALA A 23 9.99 -15.95 35.78
C ALA A 23 8.54 -15.46 35.95
N ASN A 24 8.33 -14.14 35.89
CA ASN A 24 7.01 -13.54 36.06
C ASN A 24 6.14 -13.95 34.87
N TRP A 25 5.28 -14.94 35.08
CA TRP A 25 4.32 -15.41 34.10
C TRP A 25 3.12 -14.46 34.05
N LYS A 26 2.70 -14.06 32.85
CA LYS A 26 1.52 -13.22 32.61
C LYS A 26 0.64 -13.87 31.54
N ASN A 27 -0.66 -13.96 31.81
CA ASN A 27 -1.65 -14.26 30.79
C ASN A 27 -2.24 -12.94 30.29
N ILE A 28 -2.22 -12.73 28.99
CA ILE A 28 -2.76 -11.56 28.31
C ILE A 28 -3.81 -12.00 27.29
N GLU A 29 -4.82 -11.17 27.12
CA GLU A 29 -5.91 -11.40 26.19
C GLU A 29 -6.15 -10.12 25.39
N GLY A 30 -6.32 -10.26 24.09
CA GLY A 30 -6.48 -9.11 23.20
C GLY A 30 -6.57 -9.49 21.73
N GLU A 31 -6.80 -8.47 20.91
CA GLU A 31 -6.72 -8.62 19.46
C GLU A 31 -5.26 -8.63 19.02
N LEU A 32 -4.88 -9.64 18.25
CA LEU A 32 -3.55 -9.77 17.70
C LEU A 32 -3.37 -8.76 16.57
N VAL A 33 -2.43 -7.82 16.72
CA VAL A 33 -2.10 -6.81 15.70
C VAL A 33 -0.64 -6.92 15.29
N LYS A 34 -0.33 -6.51 14.06
CA LYS A 34 1.03 -6.48 13.52
C LYS A 34 1.39 -5.07 13.08
N LEU A 35 2.64 -4.65 13.25
CA LEU A 35 3.20 -3.50 12.55
C LEU A 35 3.34 -3.84 11.06
N ASP A 36 2.99 -2.89 10.21
CA ASP A 36 3.27 -3.04 8.78
C ASP A 36 4.75 -2.76 8.50
N ARG A 37 5.58 -3.82 8.52
CA ARG A 37 7.00 -3.77 8.17
C ARG A 37 7.37 -4.96 7.29
N ASP A 38 8.17 -4.67 6.26
CA ASP A 38 8.55 -5.63 5.21
C ASP A 38 9.68 -6.60 5.61
N ASP A 39 10.15 -6.61 6.86
CA ASP A 39 11.24 -7.49 7.31
C ASP A 39 10.82 -8.97 7.55
N GLY A 40 9.67 -9.37 6.98
CA GLY A 40 9.05 -10.68 7.17
C GLY A 40 8.41 -10.79 8.56
N ASP A 41 8.01 -11.98 9.00
CA ASP A 41 7.52 -12.21 10.37
C ASP A 41 8.67 -12.15 11.40
N GLY A 42 9.37 -11.02 11.41
CA GLY A 42 10.46 -10.71 12.31
C GLY A 42 10.01 -10.65 13.76
N ALA A 43 10.95 -10.90 14.68
CA ALA A 43 10.73 -10.63 16.09
C ALA A 43 10.64 -9.11 16.28
N GLY A 44 9.47 -8.59 16.66
CA GLY A 44 9.27 -7.15 16.88
C GLY A 44 7.89 -6.62 16.50
N ASP A 45 7.21 -7.29 15.57
CA ASP A 45 6.08 -6.66 14.87
C ASP A 45 4.72 -6.96 15.48
N TRP A 46 4.62 -7.98 16.35
CA TRP A 46 3.35 -8.37 16.94
C TRP A 46 3.10 -7.71 18.29
N ALA A 47 1.84 -7.34 18.54
CA ALA A 47 1.34 -6.94 19.84
C ALA A 47 -0.09 -7.47 20.07
N LEU A 48 -0.50 -7.58 21.33
CA LEU A 48 -1.92 -7.66 21.66
C LEU A 48 -2.46 -6.28 21.96
N LEU A 49 -3.49 -5.87 21.23
CA LEU A 49 -4.30 -4.72 21.57
C LEU A 49 -5.29 -5.13 22.67
N ASN A 50 -5.09 -4.58 23.87
CA ASN A 50 -6.08 -4.68 24.93
C ASN A 50 -7.19 -3.64 24.68
N ARG A 51 -8.34 -4.08 24.13
CA ARG A 51 -9.45 -3.18 23.77
C ARG A 51 -10.05 -2.40 24.96
N HIS A 52 -9.87 -2.85 26.20
CA HIS A 52 -10.40 -2.15 27.38
C HIS A 52 -9.52 -0.96 27.80
N SER A 53 -8.21 -1.13 27.75
CA SER A 53 -7.23 -0.07 28.10
C SER A 53 -6.76 0.72 26.88
N GLY A 54 -6.98 0.17 25.69
CA GLY A 54 -6.39 0.58 24.43
C GLY A 54 -4.91 0.24 24.31
N LEU A 55 -4.20 -0.18 25.37
CA LEU A 55 -2.75 -0.34 25.37
C LEU A 55 -2.31 -1.56 24.54
N PHE A 56 -1.10 -1.45 23.97
CA PHE A 56 -0.46 -2.55 23.27
C PHE A 56 0.45 -3.32 24.24
N GLU A 57 0.30 -4.63 24.26
CA GLU A 57 1.20 -5.56 24.92
C GLU A 57 2.13 -6.15 23.86
N PRO A 58 3.36 -5.62 23.67
CA PRO A 58 4.24 -6.03 22.59
C PRO A 58 4.69 -7.46 22.84
N LEU A 59 4.53 -8.30 21.83
CA LEU A 59 4.98 -9.69 21.85
C LEU A 59 6.40 -9.81 21.31
N GLY A 60 6.92 -8.77 20.64
CA GLY A 60 8.11 -8.79 19.80
C GLY A 60 9.47 -8.53 20.45
N LYS A 61 9.59 -8.21 21.75
CA LYS A 61 10.90 -8.17 22.44
C LYS A 61 11.40 -9.56 22.87
N MET A 62 10.98 -10.57 22.13
CA MET A 62 11.51 -11.92 22.28
C MET A 62 12.97 -11.90 21.85
N GLY A 63 13.88 -12.21 22.78
CA GLY A 63 15.32 -12.11 22.56
C GLY A 63 15.83 -12.94 21.37
N PRO A 64 17.13 -12.87 21.04
CA PRO A 64 17.70 -13.64 19.93
C PRO A 64 17.30 -15.12 19.99
N GLY A 65 16.59 -15.61 18.96
CA GLY A 65 16.11 -17.00 18.87
C GLY A 65 14.68 -17.25 19.35
N HIS A 66 13.99 -16.25 19.87
CA HIS A 66 12.58 -16.35 20.28
C HIS A 66 11.72 -15.55 19.29
N LYS A 67 10.77 -16.23 18.64
CA LYS A 67 9.79 -15.65 17.72
C LYS A 67 8.39 -15.97 18.23
N MET A 68 7.42 -15.16 17.82
CA MET A 68 6.03 -15.47 18.07
C MET A 68 5.76 -16.80 17.37
N PRO A 69 5.13 -17.78 18.04
CA PRO A 69 4.67 -18.98 17.35
C PRO A 69 3.84 -18.58 16.12
N HIS A 70 3.96 -19.35 15.04
CA HIS A 70 3.05 -19.18 13.89
C HIS A 70 1.70 -19.85 14.16
N LYS A 71 1.61 -20.71 15.18
CA LYS A 71 0.45 -21.52 15.50
C LYS A 71 0.05 -21.40 16.96
N ASP A 72 -1.22 -21.68 17.22
CA ASP A 72 -1.73 -21.88 18.57
C ASP A 72 -1.46 -23.31 19.10
N LYS A 73 -1.90 -23.58 20.33
CA LYS A 73 -1.72 -24.89 20.97
C LYS A 73 -2.38 -26.06 20.21
N ASP A 74 -3.39 -25.77 19.40
CA ASP A 74 -4.18 -26.75 18.65
C ASP A 74 -3.67 -26.89 17.20
N GLY A 75 -2.63 -26.12 16.83
CA GLY A 75 -1.98 -26.16 15.52
C GLY A 75 -2.65 -25.29 14.46
N GLN A 76 -3.58 -24.41 14.85
CA GLN A 76 -4.20 -23.42 13.97
C GLN A 76 -3.24 -22.24 13.74
N GLU A 77 -3.21 -21.72 12.51
CA GLU A 77 -2.35 -20.57 12.16
C GLU A 77 -2.83 -19.31 12.88
N LEU A 78 -1.86 -18.55 13.41
CA LEU A 78 -2.09 -17.25 14.01
C LEU A 78 -2.14 -16.17 12.94
N SER A 79 -2.98 -15.17 13.18
CA SER A 79 -3.38 -14.22 12.14
C SER A 79 -3.80 -12.89 12.74
N THR A 80 -3.42 -11.79 12.08
CA THR A 80 -3.82 -10.44 12.46
C THR A 80 -5.35 -10.33 12.56
N GLY A 81 -5.83 -9.72 13.64
CA GLY A 81 -7.25 -9.57 13.95
C GLY A 81 -7.89 -10.74 14.70
N GLN A 82 -7.18 -11.84 14.94
CA GLN A 82 -7.67 -12.88 15.86
C GLN A 82 -7.72 -12.34 17.27
N TYR A 83 -8.76 -12.74 18.02
CA TYR A 83 -8.77 -12.54 19.46
C TYR A 83 -8.10 -13.74 20.13
N VAL A 84 -7.03 -13.51 20.87
CA VAL A 84 -6.19 -14.57 21.41
C VAL A 84 -5.94 -14.38 22.90
N THR A 85 -5.74 -15.51 23.59
CA THR A 85 -5.11 -15.53 24.91
C THR A 85 -3.69 -16.03 24.75
N ILE A 86 -2.73 -15.30 25.31
CA ILE A 86 -1.31 -15.64 25.29
C ILE A 86 -0.79 -15.68 26.73
N GLY A 87 -0.22 -16.81 27.12
CA GLY A 87 0.68 -16.89 28.25
C GLY A 87 2.10 -16.53 27.84
N CYS A 88 2.74 -15.61 28.56
CA CYS A 88 4.10 -15.18 28.26
C CYS A 88 4.96 -15.00 29.51
N THR A 89 6.27 -15.17 29.33
CA THR A 89 7.26 -14.75 30.34
C THR A 89 7.54 -13.26 30.19
N VAL A 90 7.40 -12.50 31.27
CA VAL A 90 7.62 -11.04 31.27
C VAL A 90 9.03 -10.71 31.74
N ASP A 91 9.71 -9.83 31.00
CA ASP A 91 10.90 -9.17 31.53
C ASP A 91 10.46 -8.14 32.58
N PRO A 92 10.84 -8.31 33.86
CA PRO A 92 10.44 -7.39 34.91
C PRO A 92 10.96 -5.95 34.72
N ALA A 93 12.07 -5.75 33.99
CA ALA A 93 12.63 -4.43 33.72
C ALA A 93 11.87 -3.70 32.59
N ALA A 94 11.53 -4.42 31.51
CA ALA A 94 10.81 -3.86 30.38
C ALA A 94 9.28 -3.89 30.55
N GLN A 95 8.76 -4.72 31.46
CA GLN A 95 7.33 -5.05 31.59
C GLN A 95 6.71 -5.51 30.26
N GLN A 96 7.48 -6.27 29.46
CA GLN A 96 7.11 -6.76 28.14
C GLN A 96 7.26 -8.28 28.06
N CYS A 97 6.46 -8.92 27.20
CA CYS A 97 6.61 -10.34 26.91
C CYS A 97 7.97 -10.58 26.22
N THR A 98 8.71 -11.58 26.72
CA THR A 98 10.03 -11.98 26.21
C THR A 98 10.07 -13.39 25.65
N PHE A 99 9.05 -14.19 25.94
CA PHE A 99 8.88 -15.51 25.34
C PHE A 99 7.41 -15.89 25.34
N VAL A 100 6.95 -16.40 24.21
CA VAL A 100 5.63 -17.00 24.02
C VAL A 100 5.86 -18.37 23.38
N ALA A 101 5.36 -19.43 24.02
CA ALA A 101 5.43 -20.76 23.43
C ALA A 101 4.09 -21.12 22.79
N GLN A 102 4.13 -21.99 21.76
CA GLN A 102 2.93 -22.38 21.01
C GLN A 102 1.82 -22.94 21.93
N GLN A 103 2.19 -23.76 22.92
CA GLN A 103 1.21 -24.36 23.84
C GLN A 103 0.48 -23.33 24.73
N ASP A 104 1.01 -22.12 24.82
CA ASP A 104 0.49 -21.04 25.67
C ASP A 104 -0.33 -20.02 24.87
N VAL A 105 -0.57 -20.28 23.58
CA VAL A 105 -1.43 -19.46 22.73
C VAL A 105 -2.74 -20.19 22.45
N VAL A 106 -3.84 -19.49 22.62
CA VAL A 106 -5.19 -19.98 22.32
C VAL A 106 -5.92 -18.96 21.47
N ILE A 107 -6.38 -19.37 20.30
CA ILE A 107 -7.31 -18.56 19.51
C ILE A 107 -8.69 -18.67 20.15
N VAL A 108 -9.19 -17.52 20.63
CA VAL A 108 -10.51 -17.42 21.26
C VAL A 108 -11.57 -17.11 20.21
N GLN A 109 -11.22 -16.27 19.22
CA GLN A 109 -12.09 -15.91 18.09
C GLN A 109 -11.27 -15.84 16.80
N PRO A 110 -11.83 -16.30 15.66
CA PRO A 110 -11.14 -16.23 14.37
C PRO A 110 -10.88 -14.78 13.96
N ALA A 111 -9.96 -14.60 13.01
CA ALA A 111 -9.78 -13.31 12.37
C ALA A 111 -11.10 -12.89 11.69
N TYR A 112 -11.58 -11.71 12.03
CA TYR A 112 -12.78 -11.12 11.43
C TYR A 112 -12.33 -9.93 10.60
N VAL A 113 -12.65 -9.85 9.30
CA VAL A 113 -12.54 -8.61 8.51
C VAL A 113 -13.87 -7.89 8.61
N PRO A 114 -14.07 -6.91 9.51
CA PRO A 114 -15.22 -6.05 9.39
C PRO A 114 -15.04 -5.25 8.11
N LEU A 115 -16.14 -5.06 7.38
CA LEU A 115 -16.22 -3.95 6.44
C LEU A 115 -15.94 -2.67 7.24
N ALA A 116 -15.05 -1.82 6.74
CA ALA A 116 -14.73 -0.54 7.37
C ALA A 116 -15.78 0.50 6.97
N GLN A 117 -17.05 0.20 7.22
CA GLN A 117 -18.17 1.05 6.87
C GLN A 117 -18.54 1.96 8.04
N GLN A 118 -18.78 3.23 7.73
CA GLN A 118 -19.18 4.28 8.66
C GLN A 118 -18.25 4.43 9.87
N VAL A 119 -16.96 4.16 9.69
CA VAL A 119 -15.94 4.34 10.71
C VAL A 119 -15.72 5.82 10.97
N ARG A 120 -15.89 6.22 12.22
CA ARG A 120 -15.65 7.59 12.70
C ARG A 120 -14.53 7.58 13.74
N GLU A 121 -13.37 8.05 13.33
CA GLU A 121 -12.19 8.10 14.17
C GLU A 121 -12.23 9.33 15.08
N ARG A 122 -12.29 9.08 16.39
CA ARG A 122 -12.02 10.08 17.42
C ARG A 122 -10.53 10.01 17.73
N LEU A 123 -9.76 10.86 17.06
CA LEU A 123 -8.30 10.84 17.08
C LEU A 123 -7.75 11.45 18.36
N LEU A 124 -6.78 10.77 18.97
CA LEU A 124 -5.82 11.35 19.90
C LEU A 124 -4.46 11.47 19.21
N ILE A 125 -4.11 12.69 18.79
CA ILE A 125 -2.84 12.99 18.13
C ILE A 125 -1.86 13.50 19.18
N LEU A 126 -0.84 12.70 19.45
CA LEU A 126 0.18 12.93 20.46
C LEU A 126 1.47 13.41 19.79
N ILE A 127 1.81 14.68 20.00
CA ILE A 127 3.09 15.24 19.57
C ILE A 127 4.09 15.00 20.70
N MET A 128 5.09 14.16 20.46
CA MET A 128 6.11 13.88 21.46
C MET A 128 7.16 14.99 21.52
N ASP A 129 7.28 15.63 22.69
CA ASP A 129 8.34 16.56 23.05
C ASP A 129 9.18 15.99 24.19
N ALA A 130 10.14 15.14 23.86
CA ALA A 130 11.03 14.47 24.78
C ALA A 130 12.50 14.77 24.43
N PRO A 131 12.95 16.03 24.54
CA PRO A 131 14.31 16.43 24.14
C PRO A 131 15.39 15.73 24.98
N ALA A 132 15.09 15.36 26.23
CA ALA A 132 15.98 14.55 27.06
C ALA A 132 16.26 13.15 26.46
N CYS A 133 15.36 12.67 25.61
CA CYS A 133 15.51 11.39 24.90
C CYS A 133 16.10 11.59 23.49
N GLY A 134 16.38 12.82 23.08
CA GLY A 134 16.84 13.17 21.73
C GLY A 134 15.71 13.37 20.71
N ALA A 135 14.46 13.47 21.17
CA ALA A 135 13.29 13.63 20.31
C ALA A 135 12.50 14.89 20.69
N ALA A 136 12.92 16.05 20.18
CA ALA A 136 12.15 17.28 20.33
C ALA A 136 10.87 17.25 19.47
N ALA A 137 9.86 18.03 19.88
CA ALA A 137 8.62 18.18 19.12
C ALA A 137 8.89 18.58 17.66
N PRO A 138 8.42 17.80 16.67
CA PRO A 138 8.63 18.13 15.26
C PRO A 138 7.72 19.25 14.77
N MET A 139 6.63 19.55 15.49
CA MET A 139 5.68 20.60 15.15
C MET A 139 4.89 21.08 16.38
N SER A 140 4.16 22.18 16.22
CA SER A 140 3.24 22.68 17.25
C SER A 140 1.87 21.99 17.18
N VAL A 141 1.11 22.02 18.27
CA VAL A 141 -0.30 21.58 18.30
C VAL A 141 -1.13 22.26 17.21
N SER A 142 -1.01 23.59 17.07
CA SER A 142 -1.76 24.33 16.06
C SER A 142 -1.39 23.93 14.63
N THR A 143 -0.14 23.56 14.39
CA THR A 143 0.32 23.08 13.08
C THR A 143 -0.34 21.73 12.77
N ALA A 144 -0.29 20.79 13.71
CA ALA A 144 -0.92 19.48 13.55
C ALA A 144 -2.45 19.60 13.37
N GLU A 145 -3.14 20.42 14.17
CA GLU A 145 -4.59 20.64 13.98
C GLU A 145 -4.92 21.17 12.59
N THR A 146 -4.07 22.06 12.06
CA THR A 146 -4.24 22.61 10.70
C THR A 146 -4.00 21.54 9.62
N LEU A 147 -3.00 20.68 9.80
CA LEU A 147 -2.68 19.61 8.86
C LEU A 147 -3.80 18.56 8.80
N TRP A 148 -4.31 18.12 9.95
CA TRP A 148 -5.35 17.09 10.01
C TRP A 148 -6.74 17.62 9.66
N PHE A 149 -7.15 18.75 10.24
CA PHE A 149 -8.54 19.20 10.20
C PHE A 149 -8.76 20.51 9.43
N GLY A 150 -7.69 21.04 8.82
CA GLY A 150 -7.71 22.29 8.07
C GLY A 150 -7.64 23.54 8.94
N PRO A 151 -7.56 24.73 8.32
CA PRO A 151 -7.40 26.01 9.04
C PRO A 151 -8.54 26.33 10.02
N ASN A 152 -9.75 25.87 9.70
CA ASN A 152 -10.94 26.07 10.54
C ASN A 152 -11.12 24.98 11.60
N LYS A 153 -10.30 23.91 11.56
CA LYS A 153 -10.37 22.74 12.43
C LYS A 153 -11.74 22.06 12.42
N ASP A 154 -12.42 22.09 11.28
CA ASP A 154 -13.77 21.55 11.08
C ASP A 154 -13.79 20.24 10.27
N GLY A 155 -12.61 19.73 9.91
CA GLY A 155 -12.46 18.49 9.14
C GLY A 155 -12.74 18.64 7.64
N LYS A 156 -13.13 19.83 7.18
CA LYS A 156 -13.48 20.09 5.76
C LYS A 156 -12.28 20.42 4.88
N ALA A 157 -11.08 20.33 5.45
CA ALA A 157 -9.80 20.51 4.78
C ALA A 157 -8.73 19.68 5.50
N GLY A 158 -7.49 19.70 5.01
CA GLY A 158 -6.40 18.92 5.58
C GLY A 158 -6.48 17.44 5.20
N PHE A 159 -6.01 16.56 6.08
CA PHE A 159 -5.99 15.11 5.85
C PHE A 159 -7.37 14.48 6.05
N ALA A 160 -8.20 15.02 6.93
CA ALA A 160 -9.53 14.50 7.23
C ALA A 160 -10.44 14.46 5.99
N ILE A 161 -10.49 15.55 5.22
CA ILE A 161 -11.29 15.58 3.98
C ILE A 161 -10.78 14.57 2.94
N ARG A 162 -9.47 14.30 2.92
CA ARG A 162 -8.91 13.34 1.97
C ARG A 162 -9.33 11.92 2.33
N ALA A 163 -9.25 11.55 3.60
CA ALA A 163 -9.76 10.28 4.10
C ALA A 163 -11.24 10.09 3.69
N GLU A 164 -12.07 11.09 3.99
CA GLU A 164 -13.51 11.04 3.70
C GLU A 164 -13.80 10.91 2.19
N LEU A 165 -13.11 11.69 1.34
CA LEU A 165 -13.31 11.62 -0.11
C LEU A 165 -12.84 10.30 -0.71
N CYS A 166 -11.73 9.75 -0.21
CA CYS A 166 -11.15 8.50 -0.73
C CYS A 166 -11.86 7.24 -0.22
N SER A 167 -12.63 7.34 0.84
CA SER A 167 -13.46 6.26 1.38
C SER A 167 -14.95 6.44 1.07
N TYR A 168 -15.35 7.44 0.29
CA TYR A 168 -16.76 7.74 0.00
C TYR A 168 -17.62 8.00 1.25
N GLY A 169 -17.02 8.61 2.28
CA GLY A 169 -17.69 8.88 3.56
C GLY A 169 -17.67 7.71 4.55
N GLU A 170 -17.10 6.56 4.19
CA GLU A 170 -17.03 5.38 5.07
C GLU A 170 -15.94 5.49 6.15
N PHE A 171 -14.92 6.32 5.95
CA PHE A 171 -13.86 6.63 6.89
C PHE A 171 -13.78 8.14 7.12
N VAL A 172 -14.15 8.56 8.33
CA VAL A 172 -14.14 9.97 8.74
C VAL A 172 -13.22 10.16 9.94
N MET A 173 -12.26 11.08 9.80
CA MET A 173 -11.49 11.61 10.94
C MET A 173 -12.27 12.75 11.58
N GLU A 174 -12.89 12.49 12.74
CA GLU A 174 -13.74 13.48 13.41
C GLU A 174 -12.91 14.70 13.85
N PRO A 175 -13.38 15.94 13.66
CA PRO A 175 -12.65 17.12 14.10
C PRO A 175 -12.78 17.34 15.62
N PRO A 176 -12.01 18.27 16.22
CA PRO A 176 -12.26 18.75 17.57
C PRO A 176 -13.70 19.27 17.74
N PRO A 177 -14.36 19.05 18.90
CA PRO A 177 -13.78 18.53 20.15
C PRO A 177 -13.80 16.99 20.29
N LEU A 178 -14.29 16.24 19.29
CA LEU A 178 -14.32 14.78 19.34
C LEU A 178 -12.91 14.17 19.22
N SER A 179 -12.03 14.87 18.49
CA SER A 179 -10.60 14.58 18.42
C SER A 179 -9.79 15.62 19.20
N LYS A 180 -8.56 15.25 19.56
CA LYS A 180 -7.64 16.12 20.29
C LYS A 180 -6.21 15.98 19.79
N VAL A 181 -5.56 17.13 19.62
CA VAL A 181 -4.11 17.22 19.43
C VAL A 181 -3.49 17.72 20.73
N MET A 182 -2.44 17.07 21.21
CA MET A 182 -1.71 17.53 22.40
C MET A 182 -0.24 17.17 22.38
N THR A 183 0.56 17.96 23.08
CA THR A 183 1.95 17.63 23.35
C THR A 183 2.08 16.75 24.58
N VAL A 184 2.93 15.74 24.50
CA VAL A 184 3.32 14.87 25.62
C VAL A 184 4.84 14.88 25.75
N SER A 185 5.34 14.86 26.98
CA SER A 185 6.77 14.83 27.33
C SER A 185 7.07 13.66 28.28
N PRO A 186 7.02 12.40 27.81
CA PRO A 186 7.19 11.27 28.70
C PRO A 186 8.65 11.14 29.14
N SER A 187 8.89 10.53 30.31
CA SER A 187 10.25 10.17 30.74
C SER A 187 10.86 9.16 29.77
N CYS A 188 12.17 9.22 29.51
CA CYS A 188 12.90 8.33 28.59
C CYS A 188 12.98 6.88 29.07
N SER A 189 11.84 6.21 29.20
CA SER A 189 11.73 4.81 29.61
C SER A 189 12.01 3.84 28.46
N TRP A 190 12.23 4.34 27.24
CA TRP A 190 12.56 3.54 26.06
C TRP A 190 13.94 3.93 25.49
N PRO A 191 14.70 2.97 24.93
CA PRO A 191 15.95 3.29 24.24
C PRO A 191 15.63 3.97 22.91
N THR A 192 15.97 5.26 22.74
CA THR A 192 15.65 5.97 21.49
C THR A 192 16.40 5.42 20.27
N ALA A 193 17.54 4.77 20.46
CA ALA A 193 18.29 4.13 19.39
C ALA A 193 17.65 2.82 18.88
N SER A 194 16.71 2.19 19.61
CA SER A 194 16.18 0.87 19.25
C SER A 194 14.96 0.90 18.33
N CYS A 195 14.46 2.09 17.95
CA CYS A 195 13.27 2.25 17.09
C CYS A 195 12.04 1.44 17.55
N ASP A 196 11.90 1.25 18.87
CA ASP A 196 10.81 0.49 19.47
C ASP A 196 9.50 1.31 19.46
N ALA A 197 8.77 1.20 18.34
CA ALA A 197 7.53 1.92 18.09
C ALA A 197 6.50 1.71 19.22
N TRP A 198 6.38 0.48 19.71
CA TRP A 198 5.44 0.14 20.76
C TRP A 198 5.75 0.81 22.09
N ALA A 199 7.00 0.76 22.56
CA ALA A 199 7.39 1.38 23.81
C ALA A 199 7.19 2.91 23.76
N MET A 200 7.49 3.52 22.62
CA MET A 200 7.25 4.95 22.38
C MET A 200 5.77 5.32 22.44
N ALA A 201 4.91 4.56 21.75
CA ALA A 201 3.46 4.76 21.81
C ALA A 201 2.93 4.58 23.23
N ASN A 202 3.31 3.50 23.92
CA ASN A 202 2.85 3.24 25.28
C ASN A 202 3.26 4.34 26.27
N ALA A 203 4.49 4.85 26.17
CA ALA A 203 4.94 5.96 27.03
C ALA A 203 4.19 7.27 26.75
N ALA A 204 3.98 7.61 25.47
CA ALA A 204 3.18 8.77 25.07
C ALA A 204 1.74 8.67 25.61
N ARG A 205 1.14 7.50 25.46
CA ARG A 205 -0.25 7.21 25.83
C ARG A 205 -0.46 7.19 27.34
N ALA A 206 0.46 6.59 28.11
CA ALA A 206 0.42 6.61 29.56
C ALA A 206 0.42 8.04 30.10
N GLN A 207 1.26 8.92 29.54
CA GLN A 207 1.25 10.33 29.95
C GLN A 207 -0.01 11.07 29.48
N ALA A 208 -0.49 10.82 28.26
CA ALA A 208 -1.73 11.40 27.78
C ALA A 208 -2.91 11.02 28.69
N GLN A 209 -3.01 9.75 29.09
CA GLN A 209 -4.01 9.26 30.03
C GLN A 209 -3.88 9.92 31.41
N ALA A 210 -2.66 10.12 31.91
CA ALA A 210 -2.43 10.82 33.17
C ALA A 210 -2.88 12.31 33.11
N LEU A 211 -2.71 12.97 31.97
CA LEU A 211 -3.09 14.37 31.76
C LEU A 211 -4.60 14.55 31.52
N LEU A 212 -5.23 13.62 30.80
CA LEU A 212 -6.63 13.69 30.41
C LEU A 212 -7.57 13.06 31.45
N GLY A 213 -7.05 12.12 32.24
CA GLY A 213 -7.84 11.19 33.04
C GLY A 213 -8.39 10.04 32.20
N ALA A 214 -8.63 8.90 32.85
CA ALA A 214 -9.01 7.65 32.19
C ALA A 214 -10.30 7.78 31.34
N ALA A 215 -11.31 8.51 31.83
CA ALA A 215 -12.59 8.65 31.13
C ALA A 215 -12.47 9.43 29.82
N ALA A 216 -11.77 10.57 29.81
CA ALA A 216 -11.58 11.35 28.60
C ALA A 216 -10.65 10.64 27.62
N TYR A 217 -9.58 10.02 28.12
CA TYR A 217 -8.68 9.21 27.31
C TYR A 217 -9.40 8.04 26.61
N GLY A 218 -10.23 7.29 27.34
CA GLY A 218 -11.01 6.17 26.78
C GLY A 218 -12.10 6.58 25.79
N SER A 219 -12.31 7.88 25.57
CA SER A 219 -13.22 8.39 24.55
C SER A 219 -12.59 8.47 23.16
N PHE A 220 -11.27 8.35 23.02
CA PHE A 220 -10.62 8.32 21.72
C PHE A 220 -10.58 6.89 21.17
N THR A 221 -10.83 6.74 19.87
CA THR A 221 -10.83 5.42 19.21
C THR A 221 -9.50 5.14 18.51
N HIS A 222 -8.75 6.16 18.12
CA HIS A 222 -7.55 6.02 17.30
C HIS A 222 -6.44 6.93 17.83
N HIS A 223 -5.20 6.47 17.69
CA HIS A 223 -4.05 7.15 18.28
C HIS A 223 -2.98 7.40 17.22
N ILE A 224 -2.49 8.63 17.16
CA ILE A 224 -1.40 9.01 16.25
C ILE A 224 -0.26 9.53 17.08
N LEU A 225 0.91 8.91 16.98
CA LEU A 225 2.14 9.40 17.58
C LEU A 225 2.97 10.16 16.54
N VAL A 226 3.23 11.44 16.81
CA VAL A 226 4.07 12.30 15.97
C VAL A 226 5.37 12.58 16.72
N MET A 227 6.51 12.15 16.17
CA MET A 227 7.80 12.21 16.86
C MET A 227 8.96 12.34 15.87
N THR A 228 10.04 13.00 16.29
CA THR A 228 11.31 12.99 15.55
C THR A 228 12.07 11.70 15.87
N PHE A 229 12.06 10.72 14.97
CA PHE A 229 12.80 9.47 15.16
C PHE A 229 14.25 9.60 14.66
N PRO A 230 15.20 8.83 15.22
CA PRO A 230 16.54 8.75 14.67
C PRO A 230 16.53 8.29 13.21
N ALA A 231 17.47 8.78 12.41
CA ALA A 231 17.61 8.42 11.00
C ALA A 231 17.82 6.90 10.77
N SER A 232 18.28 6.16 11.79
CA SER A 232 18.44 4.71 11.76
C SER A 232 17.13 3.93 11.74
N CYS A 233 15.98 4.55 12.05
CA CYS A 233 14.69 3.88 11.99
C CYS A 233 14.20 3.68 10.56
N SER A 234 14.66 4.52 9.62
CA SER A 234 14.50 4.32 8.17
C SER A 234 13.05 4.23 7.63
N TRP A 235 12.03 4.63 8.40
CA TRP A 235 10.64 4.75 7.95
C TRP A 235 10.09 6.18 8.13
N ALA A 236 9.17 6.57 7.24
CA ALA A 236 8.50 7.88 7.25
C ALA A 236 7.21 7.84 8.09
N GLY A 237 6.54 6.69 8.09
CA GLY A 237 5.40 6.35 8.93
C GLY A 237 5.40 4.84 9.23
N LEU A 238 4.59 4.45 10.20
CA LEU A 238 4.21 3.06 10.47
C LEU A 238 2.75 3.06 10.95
N ALA A 239 2.11 1.90 10.82
CA ALA A 239 0.77 1.70 11.35
C ALA A 239 0.59 0.28 11.88
N THR A 240 -0.45 0.12 12.70
CA THR A 240 -1.03 -1.20 12.93
C THR A 240 -1.81 -1.63 11.70
N LEU A 241 -1.55 -2.84 11.22
CA LEU A 241 -2.39 -3.49 10.24
C LEU A 241 -3.63 -4.05 10.94
N GLY A 242 -4.80 -3.47 10.68
CA GLY A 242 -6.04 -3.80 11.39
C GLY A 242 -6.18 -3.12 12.77
N GLY A 243 -7.20 -3.55 13.54
CA GLY A 243 -7.56 -2.96 14.83
C GLY A 243 -8.30 -1.62 14.78
N GLY A 244 -8.48 -1.02 13.59
CA GLY A 244 -9.11 0.30 13.44
C GLY A 244 -10.64 0.31 13.50
N VAL A 245 -11.32 -0.69 12.93
CA VAL A 245 -12.78 -0.60 12.71
C VAL A 245 -13.57 -0.42 14.02
N ASP A 246 -13.23 -1.16 15.08
CA ASP A 246 -13.89 -1.04 16.38
C ASP A 246 -13.17 -0.07 17.34
N GLY A 247 -12.17 0.66 16.84
CA GLY A 247 -11.23 1.43 17.62
C GLY A 247 -10.05 0.62 18.13
N GLY A 248 -8.88 1.25 18.19
CA GLY A 248 -7.61 0.64 18.54
C GLY A 248 -6.49 0.91 17.54
N GLY A 249 -6.80 1.47 16.37
CA GLY A 249 -5.83 1.83 15.36
C GLY A 249 -4.75 2.77 15.88
N GLN A 250 -3.50 2.48 15.50
CA GLN A 250 -2.34 3.26 15.88
C GLN A 250 -1.48 3.57 14.67
N VAL A 251 -1.01 4.81 14.64
CA VAL A 251 -0.11 5.34 13.61
C VAL A 251 1.10 5.99 14.27
N TRP A 252 2.28 5.85 13.66
CA TRP A 252 3.51 6.54 14.04
C TRP A 252 4.00 7.36 12.84
N LEU A 253 4.28 8.64 13.04
CA LEU A 253 4.70 9.55 11.97
C LEU A 253 6.03 10.21 12.30
N ASN A 254 6.98 10.08 11.38
CA ASN A 254 8.34 10.55 11.57
C ASN A 254 8.53 12.01 11.17
N GLY A 255 8.70 12.87 12.16
CA GLY A 255 9.01 14.29 11.97
C GLY A 255 10.41 14.56 11.41
N ALA A 256 11.35 13.61 11.48
CA ALA A 256 12.69 13.79 10.89
C ALA A 256 12.65 13.81 9.35
N THR A 257 11.63 13.19 8.76
CA THR A 257 11.37 13.14 7.32
C THR A 257 10.22 14.07 6.95
N TYR A 258 10.12 15.25 7.59
CA TYR A 258 8.95 16.13 7.49
C TYR A 258 8.48 16.40 6.05
N SER A 259 9.39 16.65 5.09
CA SER A 259 8.99 16.92 3.70
C SER A 259 8.35 15.72 3.01
N GLN A 260 8.69 14.50 3.44
CA GLN A 260 8.10 13.25 2.97
C GLN A 260 6.82 12.92 3.75
N THR A 261 6.87 12.99 5.09
CA THR A 261 5.76 12.59 5.97
C THR A 261 4.64 13.62 6.01
N PHE A 262 4.95 14.92 6.08
CA PHE A 262 3.99 16.00 6.27
C PHE A 262 3.98 17.02 5.13
N GLY A 263 4.81 16.81 4.09
CA GLY A 263 4.80 17.64 2.88
C GLY A 263 3.55 17.43 2.01
N SER A 264 2.83 16.33 2.23
CA SER A 264 1.54 16.01 1.61
C SER A 264 0.65 15.26 2.61
N PHE A 265 -0.57 14.90 2.19
CA PHE A 265 -1.46 14.03 2.96
C PHE A 265 -1.09 12.55 2.89
N GLN A 266 -0.20 12.18 1.95
CA GLN A 266 0.00 10.80 1.52
C GLN A 266 0.33 9.90 2.70
N VAL A 267 1.45 10.13 3.40
CA VAL A 267 1.89 9.27 4.50
C VAL A 267 0.85 9.23 5.63
N PRO A 268 0.33 10.35 6.17
CA PRO A 268 -0.60 10.27 7.29
C PRO A 268 -1.89 9.51 6.96
N VAL A 269 -2.42 9.66 5.74
CA VAL A 269 -3.63 8.96 5.31
C VAL A 269 -3.35 7.50 4.91
N HIS A 270 -2.17 7.23 4.33
CA HIS A 270 -1.66 5.89 4.03
C HIS A 270 -1.57 5.06 5.32
N GLU A 271 -0.86 5.59 6.34
CA GLU A 271 -0.72 4.91 7.62
C GLU A 271 -2.06 4.68 8.32
N SER A 272 -2.95 5.68 8.32
CA SER A 272 -4.31 5.49 8.86
C SER A 272 -5.10 4.42 8.11
N SER A 273 -4.88 4.27 6.80
CA SER A 273 -5.59 3.27 5.97
C SER A 273 -5.20 1.83 6.33
N HIS A 274 -3.95 1.58 6.76
CA HIS A 274 -3.54 0.27 7.26
C HIS A 274 -4.34 -0.21 8.47
N ASN A 275 -4.90 0.70 9.28
CA ASN A 275 -5.75 0.34 10.42
C ASN A 275 -7.03 -0.40 9.98
N PHE A 276 -7.39 -0.36 8.69
CA PHE A 276 -8.49 -1.09 8.08
C PHE A 276 -8.05 -2.30 7.25
N VAL A 277 -6.79 -2.71 7.37
CA VAL A 277 -6.21 -3.82 6.58
C VAL A 277 -6.16 -3.47 5.09
N LEU A 278 -5.83 -2.22 4.73
CA LEU A 278 -5.33 -1.91 3.39
C LEU A 278 -3.83 -2.19 3.37
N TYR A 279 -3.32 -2.74 2.29
CA TYR A 279 -1.91 -3.06 2.09
C TYR A 279 -1.27 -2.11 1.09
N HIS A 280 0.06 -2.21 0.94
CA HIS A 280 0.80 -1.42 -0.04
C HIS A 280 0.35 -1.70 -1.48
N GLY A 281 0.49 -0.68 -2.32
CA GLY A 281 0.26 -0.75 -3.75
C GLY A 281 1.54 -1.11 -4.51
N PHE A 282 1.41 -2.00 -5.48
CA PHE A 282 2.50 -2.56 -6.28
C PHE A 282 2.42 -2.07 -7.73
N SER A 283 3.55 -2.04 -8.41
CA SER A 283 3.60 -1.98 -9.88
C SER A 283 4.77 -2.81 -10.33
N TYR A 284 4.60 -3.60 -11.40
CA TYR A 284 5.57 -4.63 -11.82
C TYR A 284 5.94 -5.61 -10.68
N HIS A 285 4.99 -5.87 -9.76
CA HIS A 285 5.20 -6.65 -8.54
C HIS A 285 6.29 -6.10 -7.62
N ILE A 286 6.59 -4.79 -7.72
CA ILE A 286 7.47 -4.07 -6.82
C ILE A 286 6.60 -3.17 -5.93
N GLU A 287 6.75 -3.37 -4.63
CA GLU A 287 6.07 -2.61 -3.60
C GLU A 287 6.35 -1.11 -3.71
N TYR A 288 5.36 -0.30 -3.34
CA TYR A 288 5.36 1.16 -3.44
C TYR A 288 5.50 1.73 -4.86
N GLN A 289 5.54 0.92 -5.92
CA GLN A 289 5.64 1.43 -7.29
C GLN A 289 4.29 1.81 -7.92
N ASP A 290 3.17 1.57 -7.24
CA ASP A 290 1.89 2.07 -7.72
C ASP A 290 1.79 3.61 -7.57
N LYS A 291 1.80 4.33 -8.70
CA LYS A 291 1.63 5.79 -8.75
C LYS A 291 0.15 6.21 -8.87
N THR A 292 -0.76 5.26 -8.99
CA THR A 292 -2.21 5.47 -9.12
C THR A 292 -2.96 5.42 -7.80
N SER A 293 -2.29 5.02 -6.72
CA SER A 293 -2.85 4.93 -5.36
C SER A 293 -1.87 5.50 -4.34
N TYR A 294 -2.36 6.19 -3.31
CA TYR A 294 -1.54 6.58 -2.17
C TYR A 294 -1.09 5.39 -1.32
N MET A 295 -1.68 4.20 -1.50
CA MET A 295 -1.15 2.97 -0.92
C MET A 295 0.16 2.53 -1.59
N GLY A 296 0.47 3.05 -2.79
CA GLY A 296 1.82 3.04 -3.35
C GLY A 296 2.54 4.38 -3.13
N THR A 297 3.23 4.88 -4.16
CA THR A 297 3.86 6.21 -4.14
C THR A 297 2.99 7.30 -4.75
N GLY A 298 1.80 6.97 -5.23
CA GLY A 298 0.86 7.90 -5.83
C GLY A 298 0.22 8.90 -4.86
N THR A 299 -0.58 9.79 -5.43
CA THR A 299 -1.32 10.86 -4.72
C THR A 299 -2.82 10.85 -5.04
N ALA A 300 -3.32 9.73 -5.56
CA ALA A 300 -4.73 9.46 -5.79
C ALA A 300 -5.29 8.54 -4.70
N CYS A 301 -6.62 8.45 -4.60
CA CYS A 301 -7.30 7.56 -3.65
C CYS A 301 -6.97 6.08 -3.90
N PRO A 302 -7.19 5.18 -2.93
CA PRO A 302 -6.86 3.77 -3.06
C PRO A 302 -7.56 3.14 -4.26
N ALA A 303 -6.92 2.15 -4.86
CA ALA A 303 -7.44 1.42 -6.02
C ALA A 303 -8.70 0.62 -5.66
N SER A 304 -9.51 0.25 -6.65
CA SER A 304 -10.68 -0.62 -6.44
C SER A 304 -10.31 -1.99 -5.87
N THR A 305 -9.09 -2.48 -6.13
CA THR A 305 -8.52 -3.66 -5.46
C THR A 305 -8.43 -3.48 -3.95
N GLU A 306 -8.07 -2.29 -3.47
CA GLU A 306 -7.92 -1.95 -2.05
C GLU A 306 -9.27 -1.60 -1.40
N THR A 307 -10.05 -0.73 -2.05
CA THR A 307 -11.33 -0.22 -1.50
C THR A 307 -12.44 -1.26 -1.48
N SER A 308 -12.44 -2.23 -2.40
CA SER A 308 -13.48 -3.27 -2.44
C SER A 308 -13.42 -4.20 -1.24
N LEU A 309 -12.22 -4.42 -0.70
CA LEU A 309 -11.97 -5.36 0.40
C LEU A 309 -12.50 -4.85 1.74
N VAL A 310 -12.57 -3.53 1.89
CA VAL A 310 -13.13 -2.87 3.08
C VAL A 310 -14.57 -2.40 2.88
N GLY A 311 -15.16 -2.68 1.73
CA GLY A 311 -16.56 -2.35 1.42
C GLY A 311 -16.82 -0.89 1.07
N TRP A 312 -15.77 -0.13 0.70
CA TRP A 312 -15.90 1.26 0.24
C TRP A 312 -16.31 1.33 -1.22
N SER A 313 -16.02 0.29 -2.01
CA SER A 313 -16.40 0.24 -3.42
C SER A 313 -17.08 -1.07 -3.83
N SER A 314 -17.84 -1.03 -4.91
CA SER A 314 -18.56 -2.18 -5.45
C SER A 314 -18.53 -2.21 -6.99
N PRO A 315 -18.62 -3.42 -7.61
CA PRO A 315 -18.61 -3.51 -9.04
C PRO A 315 -19.88 -2.91 -9.63
N VAL A 316 -19.79 -2.37 -10.85
CA VAL A 316 -20.96 -1.96 -11.63
C VAL A 316 -21.91 -3.15 -11.78
N SER A 317 -23.21 -2.88 -11.91
CA SER A 317 -24.20 -3.94 -12.12
C SER A 317 -23.84 -4.82 -13.32
N GLY A 318 -23.74 -6.13 -13.09
CA GLY A 318 -23.28 -7.11 -14.09
C GLY A 318 -21.78 -7.10 -14.38
N GLY A 319 -20.99 -6.30 -13.66
CA GLY A 319 -19.55 -6.13 -13.83
C GLY A 319 -18.70 -7.00 -12.91
N ASP A 320 -19.28 -7.95 -12.17
CA ASP A 320 -18.52 -9.01 -11.49
C ASP A 320 -18.56 -10.28 -12.36
N LEU A 321 -17.46 -10.56 -13.05
CA LEU A 321 -17.42 -11.44 -14.21
C LEU A 321 -16.44 -12.59 -14.03
N ASN A 322 -16.75 -13.73 -14.63
CA ASN A 322 -15.90 -14.91 -14.71
C ASN A 322 -16.11 -15.64 -16.06
N SER A 323 -15.65 -16.88 -16.21
CA SER A 323 -15.83 -17.68 -17.43
C SER A 323 -17.26 -17.79 -17.95
N THR A 324 -18.27 -17.66 -17.07
CA THR A 324 -19.69 -17.67 -17.45
C THR A 324 -20.23 -16.28 -17.77
N GLY A 325 -19.60 -15.24 -17.20
CA GLY A 325 -19.98 -13.85 -17.40
C GLY A 325 -19.37 -13.24 -18.66
N VAL A 326 -18.15 -13.64 -19.04
CA VAL A 326 -17.44 -13.11 -20.21
C VAL A 326 -17.58 -14.03 -21.41
N LYS A 327 -18.16 -13.51 -22.50
CA LYS A 327 -18.35 -14.23 -23.75
C LYS A 327 -17.02 -14.40 -24.48
N GLN A 328 -16.80 -15.61 -25.01
CA GLN A 328 -15.60 -15.94 -25.80
C GLN A 328 -15.90 -15.78 -27.29
N GLY A 329 -15.29 -14.77 -27.93
CA GLY A 329 -15.36 -14.51 -29.37
C GLY A 329 -16.77 -14.43 -29.96
N PRO A 330 -16.91 -13.99 -31.21
CA PRO A 330 -16.83 -12.56 -31.56
C PRO A 330 -17.82 -11.65 -30.79
N GLU A 331 -18.64 -12.20 -29.90
CA GLU A 331 -19.48 -11.45 -28.99
C GLU A 331 -18.63 -10.77 -27.91
N PHE A 332 -19.10 -9.61 -27.44
CA PHE A 332 -18.49 -8.85 -26.36
C PHE A 332 -19.52 -8.56 -25.27
N ASN A 333 -19.04 -8.28 -24.07
CA ASN A 333 -19.82 -7.82 -22.93
C ASN A 333 -19.75 -6.29 -22.83
N GLY A 334 -20.86 -5.68 -22.40
CA GLY A 334 -20.98 -4.23 -22.23
C GLY A 334 -22.01 -3.60 -23.18
N PRO A 335 -22.14 -2.26 -23.17
CA PRO A 335 -21.30 -1.33 -22.41
C PRO A 335 -21.52 -1.41 -20.91
N PHE A 336 -20.41 -1.42 -20.15
CA PHE A 336 -20.39 -1.04 -18.75
C PHE A 336 -20.05 0.45 -18.68
N VAL A 337 -21.00 1.30 -18.28
CA VAL A 337 -20.74 2.74 -18.16
C VAL A 337 -20.19 3.01 -16.77
N LEU A 338 -18.87 3.14 -16.67
CA LEU A 338 -18.19 3.36 -15.40
C LEU A 338 -18.10 4.85 -15.08
N PRO A 339 -18.53 5.29 -13.88
CA PRO A 339 -18.23 6.62 -13.38
C PRO A 339 -16.77 6.73 -12.98
N ALA A 340 -16.21 7.94 -13.05
CA ALA A 340 -14.93 8.23 -12.44
C ALA A 340 -14.97 7.96 -10.93
N THR A 341 -13.92 7.37 -10.39
CA THR A 341 -13.79 6.97 -8.99
C THR A 341 -14.09 8.10 -8.02
N TYR A 342 -13.79 9.35 -8.35
CA TYR A 342 -14.05 10.49 -7.45
C TYR A 342 -15.54 10.81 -7.24
N LEU A 343 -16.44 10.26 -8.07
CA LEU A 343 -17.88 10.50 -7.99
C LEU A 343 -18.59 9.57 -7.01
N THR A 344 -18.20 8.31 -6.96
CA THR A 344 -18.87 7.25 -6.20
C THR A 344 -17.96 6.04 -6.04
N GLY A 345 -18.07 5.37 -4.89
CA GLY A 345 -17.53 4.03 -4.68
C GLY A 345 -18.47 2.94 -5.17
N LEU A 346 -19.77 3.23 -5.26
CA LEU A 346 -20.76 2.26 -5.70
C LEU A 346 -20.77 2.14 -7.22
N GLY A 347 -20.60 0.92 -7.72
CA GLY A 347 -20.69 0.61 -9.14
C GLY A 347 -19.59 1.25 -10.00
N ASN A 348 -18.39 1.45 -9.45
CA ASN A 348 -17.32 2.23 -10.09
C ASN A 348 -16.23 1.39 -10.77
N TYR A 349 -16.26 0.06 -10.64
CA TYR A 349 -15.31 -0.84 -11.31
C TYR A 349 -15.97 -2.05 -11.97
N ILE A 350 -15.22 -2.72 -12.84
CA ILE A 350 -15.49 -4.09 -13.31
C ILE A 350 -14.47 -5.00 -12.65
N ARG A 351 -14.91 -6.13 -12.10
CA ARG A 351 -14.06 -7.22 -11.62
C ARG A 351 -14.14 -8.38 -12.59
N VAL A 352 -12.99 -8.91 -12.97
CA VAL A 352 -12.89 -10.11 -13.81
C VAL A 352 -12.06 -11.15 -13.10
N GLN A 353 -12.65 -12.33 -12.90
CA GLN A 353 -12.00 -13.55 -12.44
C GLN A 353 -11.67 -14.41 -13.67
N PRO A 354 -10.45 -14.34 -14.22
CA PRO A 354 -10.07 -15.06 -15.44
C PRO A 354 -9.88 -16.57 -15.20
N ASN A 355 -10.83 -17.24 -14.55
CA ASN A 355 -10.79 -18.68 -14.21
C ASN A 355 -10.77 -19.64 -15.42
N TRP A 356 -10.73 -19.11 -16.64
CA TRP A 356 -10.48 -19.86 -17.87
C TRP A 356 -8.99 -19.99 -18.21
N VAL A 357 -8.10 -19.19 -17.61
CA VAL A 357 -6.67 -19.34 -17.83
C VAL A 357 -6.14 -20.50 -16.96
N PRO A 358 -5.21 -21.32 -17.48
CA PRO A 358 -4.79 -22.55 -16.80
C PRO A 358 -4.05 -22.32 -15.48
N TYR A 359 -3.56 -21.11 -15.25
CA TYR A 359 -2.79 -20.72 -14.06
C TYR A 359 -3.61 -19.94 -13.03
N TYR A 360 -4.93 -19.79 -13.20
CA TYR A 360 -5.77 -18.98 -12.30
C TYR A 360 -5.76 -19.45 -10.84
N ASN A 361 -5.57 -20.75 -10.62
CA ASN A 361 -5.48 -21.35 -9.29
C ASN A 361 -4.03 -21.46 -8.77
N ASP A 362 -3.03 -20.96 -9.50
CA ASP A 362 -1.64 -20.92 -9.02
C ASP A 362 -1.48 -19.72 -8.07
N SER A 363 -0.93 -19.97 -6.89
CA SER A 363 -0.75 -18.94 -5.86
C SER A 363 0.25 -17.84 -6.23
N ARG A 364 0.99 -17.98 -7.33
CA ARG A 364 1.96 -16.98 -7.81
C ARG A 364 1.51 -16.25 -9.06
N TYR A 365 0.59 -16.81 -9.82
CA TYR A 365 0.25 -16.33 -11.16
C TYR A 365 -1.25 -16.12 -11.38
N GLY A 366 -2.09 -16.61 -10.48
CA GLY A 366 -3.53 -16.41 -10.52
C GLY A 366 -3.90 -15.03 -10.00
N PHE A 367 -4.53 -14.21 -10.84
CA PHE A 367 -4.97 -12.87 -10.47
C PHE A 367 -6.42 -12.61 -10.87
N ASN A 368 -7.11 -11.80 -10.06
CA ASN A 368 -8.34 -11.11 -10.45
C ASN A 368 -7.97 -9.73 -11.03
N LEU A 369 -8.75 -9.24 -11.98
CA LEU A 369 -8.57 -7.93 -12.60
C LEU A 369 -9.64 -6.97 -12.09
N TYR A 370 -9.24 -5.74 -11.78
CA TYR A 370 -10.13 -4.63 -11.43
C TYR A 370 -9.91 -3.50 -12.40
N MET A 371 -10.99 -2.99 -13.01
CA MET A 371 -10.94 -1.95 -14.02
C MET A 371 -11.79 -0.77 -13.57
N GLU A 372 -11.16 0.37 -13.33
CA GLU A 372 -11.79 1.57 -12.77
C GLU A 372 -11.46 2.81 -13.60
N VAL A 373 -12.37 3.79 -13.64
CA VAL A 373 -12.13 5.02 -14.39
C VAL A 373 -11.53 6.05 -13.46
N ARG A 374 -10.33 6.55 -13.78
CA ARG A 374 -9.70 7.62 -13.03
C ARG A 374 -9.75 8.93 -13.81
N VAL A 375 -10.21 9.97 -13.13
CA VAL A 375 -10.24 11.35 -13.59
C VAL A 375 -9.85 12.23 -12.40
N ARG A 376 -9.05 13.26 -12.64
CA ARG A 376 -8.63 14.21 -11.61
C ARG A 376 -9.81 15.03 -11.11
N GLY A 377 -10.25 14.72 -9.90
CA GLY A 377 -11.32 15.44 -9.21
C GLY A 377 -11.44 14.96 -7.77
N ASN A 378 -11.93 15.83 -6.88
CA ASN A 378 -12.10 15.54 -5.45
C ASN A 378 -10.90 14.80 -4.84
N GLY A 379 -11.10 13.57 -4.34
CA GLY A 379 -10.06 12.75 -3.72
C GLY A 379 -8.90 12.39 -4.67
N ASP A 380 -9.11 12.46 -5.99
CA ASP A 380 -8.11 12.18 -7.03
C ASP A 380 -7.53 13.45 -7.68
N ASP A 381 -7.78 14.64 -7.13
CA ASP A 381 -7.34 15.93 -7.70
C ASP A 381 -5.81 16.04 -7.92
N MET A 382 -5.03 15.36 -7.07
CA MET A 382 -3.57 15.32 -7.12
C MET A 382 -3.01 14.14 -7.92
N MET A 383 -3.85 13.34 -8.59
CA MET A 383 -3.37 12.23 -9.43
C MET A 383 -2.41 12.72 -10.53
N ASP A 384 -1.38 11.91 -10.84
CA ASP A 384 -0.47 12.19 -11.94
C ASP A 384 -1.26 12.34 -13.26
N PRO A 385 -1.05 13.42 -14.04
CA PRO A 385 -1.70 13.61 -15.33
C PRO A 385 -1.59 12.43 -16.30
N MET A 386 -0.58 11.57 -16.16
CA MET A 386 -0.44 10.38 -17.00
C MET A 386 -1.57 9.36 -16.80
N TYR A 387 -2.26 9.37 -15.66
CA TYR A 387 -3.38 8.48 -15.35
C TYR A 387 -4.75 9.15 -15.47
N ASP A 388 -4.76 10.45 -15.73
CA ASP A 388 -5.97 11.24 -15.86
C ASP A 388 -6.76 10.90 -17.13
N HIS A 389 -8.09 10.82 -16.99
CA HIS A 389 -9.02 10.44 -18.05
C HIS A 389 -8.64 9.10 -18.71
N LYS A 390 -8.43 8.07 -17.89
CA LYS A 390 -8.15 6.71 -18.37
C LYS A 390 -8.93 5.65 -17.60
N LEU A 391 -9.08 4.50 -18.22
CA LEU A 391 -9.39 3.27 -17.50
C LEU A 391 -8.07 2.75 -16.90
N ILE A 392 -8.01 2.64 -15.58
CA ILE A 392 -6.89 2.07 -14.84
C ILE A 392 -7.23 0.61 -14.53
N ILE A 393 -6.25 -0.27 -14.72
CA ILE A 393 -6.42 -1.70 -14.50
C ILE A 393 -5.38 -2.15 -13.49
N HIS A 394 -5.87 -2.75 -12.42
CA HIS A 394 -5.07 -3.43 -11.40
C HIS A 394 -5.34 -4.92 -11.46
N GLU A 395 -4.35 -5.69 -11.02
CA GLU A 395 -4.46 -7.12 -10.79
C GLU A 395 -4.16 -7.42 -9.32
N VAL A 396 -4.79 -8.45 -8.77
CA VAL A 396 -4.65 -8.82 -7.36
C VAL A 396 -4.71 -10.33 -7.22
N ILE A 397 -3.88 -10.90 -6.34
CA ILE A 397 -3.72 -12.36 -6.20
C ILE A 397 -5.08 -13.02 -5.93
N SER A 398 -5.50 -13.92 -6.82
CA SER A 398 -6.87 -14.45 -6.87
C SER A 398 -7.23 -15.24 -5.63
N TYR A 399 -6.35 -16.12 -5.14
CA TYR A 399 -6.66 -16.97 -3.99
C TYR A 399 -6.81 -16.17 -2.69
N ILE A 400 -6.05 -15.07 -2.54
CA ILE A 400 -6.17 -14.15 -1.39
C ILE A 400 -7.44 -13.30 -1.55
N ASN A 401 -7.63 -12.69 -2.72
CA ASN A 401 -8.76 -11.80 -2.97
C ASN A 401 -10.13 -12.53 -2.99
N ASN A 402 -10.16 -13.84 -3.27
CA ASN A 402 -11.37 -14.65 -3.22
C ASN A 402 -11.66 -15.22 -1.82
N ASP A 403 -10.73 -15.11 -0.86
CA ASP A 403 -10.89 -15.58 0.51
C ASP A 403 -10.60 -14.45 1.53
N PRO A 404 -11.66 -13.82 2.08
CA PRO A 404 -11.51 -12.75 3.07
C PRO A 404 -10.67 -13.14 4.30
N VAL A 405 -10.61 -14.42 4.67
CA VAL A 405 -9.79 -14.87 5.82
C VAL A 405 -8.31 -14.76 5.48
N THR A 406 -7.90 -15.32 4.34
CA THR A 406 -6.51 -15.23 3.86
C THR A 406 -6.06 -13.79 3.68
N TYR A 407 -6.93 -12.90 3.18
CA TYR A 407 -6.64 -11.47 3.00
C TYR A 407 -6.10 -10.76 4.25
N ARG A 408 -6.54 -11.15 5.44
CA ARG A 408 -6.05 -10.54 6.69
C ARG A 408 -4.62 -10.90 7.08
N THR A 409 -4.08 -11.91 6.43
CA THR A 409 -2.87 -12.62 6.87
C THR A 409 -1.75 -12.54 5.86
N SER A 410 -2.05 -11.99 4.69
CA SER A 410 -1.14 -11.91 3.56
C SER A 410 -1.54 -10.73 2.69
N ASP A 411 -0.54 -9.94 2.33
CA ASP A 411 -0.70 -8.89 1.33
C ASP A 411 -1.19 -9.50 0.01
N PRO A 412 -2.35 -9.07 -0.52
CA PRO A 412 -2.87 -9.61 -1.77
C PRO A 412 -2.11 -9.12 -3.01
N GLN A 413 -1.13 -8.21 -2.84
CA GLN A 413 -0.39 -7.51 -3.87
C GLN A 413 -1.32 -6.82 -4.89
N SER A 414 -1.91 -5.70 -4.47
CA SER A 414 -2.65 -4.80 -5.36
C SER A 414 -1.69 -4.21 -6.40
N ASN A 415 -1.60 -4.81 -7.58
CA ASN A 415 -0.59 -4.48 -8.59
C ASN A 415 -1.21 -3.67 -9.74
N TYR A 416 -0.70 -2.46 -9.98
CA TYR A 416 -1.00 -1.70 -11.19
C TYR A 416 -0.50 -2.48 -12.41
N LEU A 417 -1.41 -2.77 -13.33
CA LEU A 417 -1.12 -3.50 -14.56
C LEU A 417 -0.92 -2.54 -15.74
N THR A 418 -1.93 -1.72 -16.02
CA THR A 418 -1.90 -0.83 -17.19
C THR A 418 -2.95 0.28 -17.12
N SER A 419 -2.88 1.21 -18.08
CA SER A 419 -3.90 2.24 -18.29
C SER A 419 -4.33 2.26 -19.76
N VAL A 420 -5.64 2.35 -19.99
CA VAL A 420 -6.24 2.31 -21.33
C VAL A 420 -6.88 3.68 -21.62
N PRO A 421 -6.42 4.41 -22.65
CA PRO A 421 -6.99 5.71 -23.01
C PRO A 421 -8.41 5.55 -23.60
N PRO A 422 -9.22 6.62 -23.68
CA PRO A 422 -10.53 6.57 -24.31
C PRO A 422 -10.44 6.25 -25.81
N ASN A 423 -11.51 5.70 -26.38
CA ASN A 423 -11.59 5.28 -27.79
C ASN A 423 -10.44 4.36 -28.21
N SER A 424 -10.12 3.36 -27.38
CA SER A 424 -9.02 2.46 -27.66
C SER A 424 -9.36 0.99 -27.41
N ARG A 425 -8.49 0.11 -27.91
CA ARG A 425 -8.54 -1.33 -27.73
C ARG A 425 -7.20 -1.76 -27.13
N ALA A 426 -7.24 -2.54 -26.06
CA ALA A 426 -6.06 -3.09 -25.40
C ALA A 426 -6.20 -4.60 -25.20
N VAL A 427 -5.14 -5.35 -25.47
CA VAL A 427 -5.05 -6.78 -25.12
C VAL A 427 -4.41 -6.85 -23.74
N LEU A 428 -5.05 -7.53 -22.79
CA LEU A 428 -4.53 -7.66 -21.44
C LEU A 428 -3.63 -8.89 -21.30
N GLN A 429 -2.48 -8.64 -20.70
CA GLN A 429 -1.47 -9.63 -20.34
C GLN A 429 -0.79 -9.15 -19.05
N SER A 430 -0.44 -10.08 -18.16
CA SER A 430 0.51 -9.78 -17.08
C SER A 430 1.94 -9.89 -17.58
N ASP A 431 2.91 -9.59 -16.73
CA ASP A 431 4.35 -9.77 -17.02
C ASP A 431 4.71 -11.23 -17.33
N TYR A 432 3.86 -12.18 -16.92
CA TYR A 432 4.11 -13.62 -17.06
C TYR A 432 3.22 -14.29 -18.11
N TYR A 433 1.94 -13.93 -18.17
CA TYR A 433 0.96 -14.69 -18.95
C TYR A 433 -0.19 -13.84 -19.53
N PRO A 434 -0.72 -14.21 -20.71
CA PRO A 434 -1.86 -13.52 -21.32
C PRO A 434 -3.17 -13.90 -20.63
N TYR A 435 -4.02 -12.91 -20.33
CA TYR A 435 -5.33 -13.14 -19.71
C TYR A 435 -6.39 -13.70 -20.67
N GLY A 436 -6.10 -13.75 -21.97
CA GLY A 436 -7.11 -14.10 -22.97
C GLY A 436 -8.24 -13.08 -23.04
N LEU A 437 -7.96 -11.80 -22.77
CA LEU A 437 -8.95 -10.75 -22.61
C LEU A 437 -8.57 -9.49 -23.41
N VAL A 438 -9.54 -8.91 -24.11
CA VAL A 438 -9.45 -7.62 -24.79
C VAL A 438 -10.41 -6.65 -24.13
N VAL A 439 -9.91 -5.45 -23.86
CA VAL A 439 -10.68 -4.32 -23.32
C VAL A 439 -10.87 -3.27 -24.41
N TYR A 440 -12.06 -2.70 -24.47
CA TYR A 440 -12.38 -1.55 -25.32
C TYR A 440 -12.93 -0.43 -24.47
N THR A 441 -12.54 0.80 -24.79
CA THR A 441 -13.05 2.01 -24.15
C THR A 441 -13.75 2.89 -25.18
N GLY A 442 -14.89 3.47 -24.82
CA GLY A 442 -15.56 4.50 -25.60
C GLY A 442 -14.98 5.89 -25.37
N ALA A 443 -15.71 6.92 -25.79
CA ALA A 443 -15.42 8.31 -25.44
C ALA A 443 -15.95 8.63 -24.03
N PHE A 444 -15.32 9.58 -23.36
CA PHE A 444 -15.88 10.16 -22.13
C PHE A 444 -17.21 10.86 -22.41
N THR A 445 -18.16 10.70 -21.51
CA THR A 445 -19.50 11.28 -21.58
C THR A 445 -19.86 12.03 -20.29
N GLY A 446 -20.99 12.74 -20.32
CA GLY A 446 -21.42 13.63 -19.23
C GLY A 446 -20.79 15.03 -19.33
N SER A 447 -21.42 16.03 -18.69
CA SER A 447 -20.96 17.42 -18.72
C SER A 447 -19.58 17.62 -18.07
N SER A 448 -19.19 16.72 -17.16
CA SER A 448 -17.89 16.71 -16.50
C SER A 448 -16.87 15.78 -17.17
N GLY A 449 -17.22 15.08 -18.26
CA GLY A 449 -16.33 14.09 -18.88
C GLY A 449 -15.96 12.94 -17.94
N ALA A 450 -16.87 12.54 -17.06
CA ALA A 450 -16.56 11.64 -15.93
C ALA A 450 -17.16 10.24 -16.05
N PHE A 451 -17.67 9.85 -17.23
CA PHE A 451 -18.23 8.52 -17.47
C PHE A 451 -17.60 7.90 -18.71
N LEU A 452 -17.15 6.65 -18.61
CA LEU A 452 -16.50 5.92 -19.70
C LEU A 452 -17.21 4.58 -19.96
N PRO A 453 -17.75 4.36 -21.17
CA PRO A 453 -18.21 3.04 -21.59
C PRO A 453 -17.02 2.08 -21.76
N VAL A 454 -17.10 0.90 -21.15
CA VAL A 454 -16.10 -0.17 -21.24
C VAL A 454 -16.75 -1.43 -21.77
N TYR A 455 -16.04 -2.15 -22.64
CA TYR A 455 -16.47 -3.42 -23.21
C TYR A 455 -15.36 -4.45 -23.09
N LEU A 456 -15.75 -5.73 -22.97
CA LEU A 456 -14.83 -6.84 -22.78
C LEU A 456 -15.08 -7.92 -23.82
N CYS A 457 -14.02 -8.53 -24.33
CA CYS A 457 -14.10 -9.74 -25.14
C CYS A 457 -13.03 -10.74 -24.71
N ARG A 458 -13.43 -11.98 -24.44
CA ARG A 458 -12.51 -13.09 -24.18
C ARG A 458 -12.14 -13.79 -25.48
N TYR A 459 -10.89 -14.21 -25.62
CA TYR A 459 -10.41 -15.08 -26.70
C TYR A 459 -9.74 -16.33 -26.12
N ALA A 460 -9.71 -17.42 -26.90
CA ALA A 460 -9.05 -18.67 -26.48
C ALA A 460 -7.65 -18.83 -27.05
N VAL A 461 -7.44 -18.42 -28.30
CA VAL A 461 -6.20 -18.65 -29.04
C VAL A 461 -5.54 -17.32 -29.42
N ALA A 462 -6.31 -16.38 -29.98
CA ALA A 462 -5.77 -15.11 -30.44
C ALA A 462 -6.78 -13.96 -30.29
N ASP A 463 -6.27 -12.76 -30.06
CA ASP A 463 -7.08 -11.55 -29.89
C ASP A 463 -7.87 -11.17 -31.16
N SER A 464 -7.52 -11.74 -32.31
CA SER A 464 -8.28 -11.64 -33.57
C SER A 464 -9.66 -12.30 -33.53
N GLU A 465 -9.93 -13.16 -32.53
CA GLU A 465 -11.29 -13.68 -32.26
C GLU A 465 -12.23 -12.58 -31.77
N CYS A 466 -11.67 -11.50 -31.22
CA CYS A 466 -12.42 -10.37 -30.70
C CYS A 466 -12.62 -9.29 -31.79
N PRO A 467 -13.77 -8.60 -31.83
CA PRO A 467 -14.06 -7.62 -32.86
C PRO A 467 -13.08 -6.44 -32.94
N SER A 468 -13.07 -5.74 -34.07
CA SER A 468 -12.36 -4.46 -34.17
C SER A 468 -12.98 -3.40 -33.25
N LEU A 469 -12.21 -2.37 -32.91
CA LEU A 469 -12.72 -1.22 -32.15
C LEU A 469 -13.90 -0.54 -32.87
N SER A 470 -13.84 -0.41 -34.20
CA SER A 470 -14.91 0.18 -35.01
C SER A 470 -16.21 -0.63 -34.93
N LYS A 471 -16.09 -1.96 -34.90
CA LYS A 471 -17.26 -2.84 -34.77
C LYS A 471 -17.93 -2.70 -33.41
N VAL A 472 -17.13 -2.64 -32.33
CA VAL A 472 -17.66 -2.48 -30.95
C VAL A 472 -18.30 -1.11 -30.76
N LEU A 473 -17.64 -0.02 -31.18
CA LEU A 473 -18.10 1.34 -30.89
C LEU A 473 -19.16 1.85 -31.88
N TYR A 474 -19.13 1.43 -33.15
CA TYR A 474 -19.98 1.99 -34.21
C TYR A 474 -20.83 0.95 -34.95
N GLY A 475 -20.69 -0.34 -34.64
CA GLY A 475 -21.40 -1.42 -35.32
C GLY A 475 -20.89 -1.73 -36.73
N THR A 476 -19.83 -1.06 -37.20
CA THR A 476 -19.30 -1.20 -38.56
C THR A 476 -17.98 -1.98 -38.58
N ASP A 477 -17.88 -2.97 -39.48
CA ASP A 477 -16.63 -3.69 -39.75
C ASP A 477 -15.70 -2.90 -40.67
N THR A 478 -15.90 -1.59 -40.81
CA THR A 478 -15.06 -0.76 -41.68
C THR A 478 -13.63 -0.78 -41.13
N ALA A 479 -12.76 -1.53 -41.81
CA ALA A 479 -11.33 -1.30 -41.81
C ALA A 479 -11.09 0.18 -42.13
N PRO A 480 -10.08 0.85 -41.54
CA PRO A 480 -9.69 2.18 -41.98
C PRO A 480 -9.47 2.09 -43.50
N SER A 481 -10.30 2.80 -44.27
CA SER A 481 -10.24 2.78 -45.72
C SER A 481 -8.81 3.07 -46.12
N SER A 482 -8.20 2.13 -46.86
CA SER A 482 -6.88 2.29 -47.45
C SER A 482 -6.82 3.68 -48.09
N PRO A 483 -5.72 4.45 -47.92
CA PRO A 483 -5.59 5.74 -48.57
C PRO A 483 -5.89 5.55 -50.06
N PRO A 484 -6.72 6.41 -50.67
CA PRO A 484 -7.12 6.23 -52.05
C PRO A 484 -5.87 6.06 -52.92
N PRO A 485 -5.85 5.11 -53.88
CA PRO A 485 -4.71 4.89 -54.74
C PRO A 485 -4.31 6.24 -55.33
N ALA A 486 -3.02 6.56 -55.22
CA ALA A 486 -2.46 7.80 -55.71
C ALA A 486 -3.02 8.08 -57.11
N SER A 487 -3.84 9.12 -57.19
CA SER A 487 -4.42 9.60 -58.44
C SER A 487 -3.29 9.78 -59.45
N SER A 488 -3.45 9.11 -60.59
CA SER A 488 -2.52 9.15 -61.71
C SER A 488 -2.15 10.60 -62.02
N SER A 489 -0.85 10.89 -61.96
CA SER A 489 -0.28 12.21 -62.23
C SER A 489 -0.78 12.76 -63.56
N PRO A 490 -1.25 14.03 -63.62
CA PRO A 490 -1.52 14.70 -64.89
C PRO A 490 -0.21 14.90 -65.69
N PRO A 491 -0.28 14.95 -67.03
CA PRO A 491 0.90 15.19 -67.86
C PRO A 491 1.52 16.56 -67.55
N PRO A 492 2.84 16.72 -67.73
CA PRO A 492 3.55 17.94 -67.37
C PRO A 492 3.05 19.12 -68.22
N SER A 493 2.53 20.15 -67.56
CA SER A 493 2.18 21.40 -68.23
C SER A 493 3.45 22.20 -68.55
N ALA A 494 3.41 22.83 -69.71
CA ALA A 494 4.51 23.58 -70.29
C ALA A 494 5.02 24.72 -69.39
N SER A 495 6.32 24.97 -69.48
CA SER A 495 7.04 26.07 -68.84
C SER A 495 6.32 27.41 -69.01
N ALA A 496 6.07 28.08 -67.88
CA ALA A 496 5.72 29.49 -67.82
C ALA A 496 6.83 30.28 -67.11
N SER A 497 7.09 31.47 -67.68
CA SER A 497 8.13 32.46 -67.39
C SER A 497 8.33 32.88 -65.94
N PRO A 498 9.51 33.46 -65.60
CA PRO A 498 9.90 33.82 -64.24
C PRO A 498 9.06 34.96 -63.65
N ALA A 499 8.73 34.81 -62.35
CA ALA A 499 8.04 35.81 -61.55
C ALA A 499 8.98 36.96 -61.10
N PRO A 500 8.45 38.16 -60.82
CA PRO A 500 9.24 39.33 -60.41
C PRO A 500 9.71 39.23 -58.95
N ALA A 501 10.84 39.87 -58.67
CA ALA A 501 11.47 39.95 -57.35
C ALA A 501 10.51 40.54 -56.30
N SER A 502 10.27 39.80 -55.22
CA SER A 502 9.55 40.31 -54.05
C SER A 502 10.51 40.89 -53.01
N SER A 503 10.02 41.94 -52.36
CA SER A 503 10.69 42.87 -51.47
C SER A 503 11.12 42.27 -50.13
N SER A 504 12.21 42.84 -49.61
CA SER A 504 12.85 42.59 -48.32
C SER A 504 11.91 42.54 -47.10
N PRO A 505 12.22 41.72 -46.08
CA PRO A 505 11.49 41.72 -44.82
C PRO A 505 11.80 42.97 -43.96
N PRO A 506 10.83 43.43 -43.13
CA PRO A 506 11.04 44.55 -42.22
C PRO A 506 11.98 44.22 -41.06
N PRO A 507 12.69 45.22 -40.50
CA PRO A 507 13.71 45.03 -39.46
C PRO A 507 13.12 44.64 -38.10
N ALA A 508 13.87 43.81 -37.38
CA ALA A 508 13.56 43.30 -36.05
C ALA A 508 13.55 44.41 -34.97
N ILE A 509 12.57 44.33 -34.07
CA ILE A 509 12.42 45.22 -32.91
C ILE A 509 13.42 44.78 -31.80
N PRO A 510 14.19 45.70 -31.21
CA PRO A 510 15.16 45.38 -30.16
C PRO A 510 14.52 45.10 -28.80
N SER A 511 15.04 44.10 -28.10
CA SER A 511 14.64 43.69 -26.75
C SER A 511 15.05 44.73 -25.69
N PRO A 512 14.24 44.95 -24.63
CA PRO A 512 14.59 45.88 -23.55
C PRO A 512 15.63 45.31 -22.57
N SER A 513 16.57 46.19 -22.17
CA SER A 513 17.67 45.95 -21.23
C SER A 513 17.22 45.64 -19.79
N PRO A 514 18.04 44.91 -19.01
CA PRO A 514 17.76 44.55 -17.62
C PRO A 514 18.02 45.71 -16.64
N SER A 515 17.09 45.90 -15.70
CA SER A 515 17.21 46.85 -14.57
C SER A 515 18.12 46.33 -13.44
N PRO A 516 18.67 47.23 -12.59
CA PRO A 516 19.82 46.96 -11.73
C PRO A 516 19.46 46.41 -10.34
N LYS A 517 20.42 45.67 -9.77
CA LYS A 517 20.44 45.14 -8.39
C LYS A 517 20.48 46.24 -7.33
N PRO A 518 19.81 46.05 -6.17
CA PRO A 518 20.18 46.69 -4.91
C PRO A 518 21.13 45.82 -4.07
N SER A 519 22.04 46.49 -3.37
CA SER A 519 23.11 45.93 -2.54
C SER A 519 22.81 45.98 -1.02
N ASN A 520 23.33 44.95 -0.34
CA ASN A 520 23.89 44.91 1.03
C ASN A 520 22.98 44.74 2.27
N GLY A 521 23.27 43.65 3.02
CA GLY A 521 23.03 43.55 4.48
C GLY A 521 23.28 42.14 5.07
N ARG A 522 24.47 41.92 5.65
CA ARG A 522 24.93 40.87 6.61
C ARG A 522 23.87 39.88 7.17
N LYS A 523 24.12 38.57 7.31
CA LYS A 523 25.15 37.92 8.16
C LYS A 523 25.51 36.52 7.65
N LYS A 524 26.80 36.18 7.74
CA LYS A 524 27.36 34.84 7.46
C LYS A 524 26.88 33.83 8.51
N PHE A 525 26.30 32.72 8.07
CA PHE A 525 26.29 31.46 8.80
C PHE A 525 26.99 30.41 7.93
N GLN A 526 28.03 29.78 8.47
CA GLN A 526 28.79 28.72 7.82
C GLN A 526 27.88 27.50 7.62
N GLN A 527 27.58 27.16 6.37
CA GLN A 527 27.09 25.83 6.01
C GLN A 527 28.27 24.85 6.10
N SER A 528 28.21 23.98 7.09
CA SER A 528 28.99 22.73 7.10
C SER A 528 28.46 21.82 6.00
N LYS A 529 29.37 21.33 5.15
CA LYS A 529 29.12 20.22 4.23
C LYS A 529 28.83 18.96 5.05
N GLY A 530 27.55 18.62 5.21
CA GLY A 530 27.08 17.34 5.76
C GLY A 530 26.64 16.41 4.63
N ARG A 531 27.07 15.15 4.71
CA ARG A 531 26.84 14.07 3.74
C ARG A 531 25.35 13.87 3.45
N ARG A 532 25.00 13.79 2.16
CA ARG A 532 23.68 13.43 1.64
C ARG A 532 23.42 11.95 1.93
N SER A 533 22.27 11.62 2.51
CA SER A 533 21.81 10.24 2.68
C SER A 533 21.34 9.67 1.35
N ALA A 534 21.59 8.37 1.15
CA ALA A 534 21.62 7.70 -0.15
C ALA A 534 20.32 6.99 -0.56
N LEU A 535 19.18 7.24 0.10
CA LEU A 535 17.96 6.43 -0.10
C LEU A 535 16.81 7.13 -0.85
N GLY A 536 16.82 8.47 -0.97
CA GLY A 536 15.75 9.19 -1.69
C GLY A 536 15.96 9.33 -3.20
N ASN A 537 17.20 9.25 -3.70
CA ASN A 537 17.51 9.52 -5.11
C ASN A 537 17.69 8.26 -5.97
N ALA A 538 17.69 7.06 -5.38
CA ALA A 538 17.79 5.82 -6.14
C ALA A 538 16.46 5.44 -6.83
N TRP A 539 15.32 5.96 -6.34
CA TRP A 539 13.99 5.56 -6.81
C TRP A 539 13.47 6.40 -7.98
N GLN A 540 13.77 7.71 -8.04
CA GLN A 540 13.43 8.54 -9.21
C GLN A 540 14.31 8.24 -10.44
N GLY A 541 15.53 7.72 -10.24
CA GLY A 541 16.47 7.47 -11.34
C GLY A 541 16.25 6.15 -12.09
N LEU A 542 15.58 5.16 -11.48
CA LEU A 542 15.30 3.86 -12.13
C LEU A 542 13.96 3.85 -12.90
N SER A 543 12.97 4.62 -12.45
CA SER A 543 11.64 4.70 -13.07
C SER A 543 11.66 5.36 -14.45
N ASP A 544 12.47 6.42 -14.63
CA ASP A 544 12.62 7.11 -15.93
C ASP A 544 13.28 6.20 -16.98
N LEU A 545 14.05 5.19 -16.54
CA LEU A 545 14.74 4.26 -17.43
C LEU A 545 13.85 3.07 -17.84
N LEU A 546 12.91 2.65 -16.99
CA LEU A 546 12.01 1.52 -17.24
C LEU A 546 10.76 1.92 -18.03
N GLU A 547 10.21 3.13 -17.81
CA GLU A 547 9.02 3.62 -18.53
C GLU A 547 9.30 4.00 -20.01
N HIS A 548 10.57 4.19 -20.40
CA HIS A 548 10.97 4.46 -21.80
C HIS A 548 11.31 3.21 -22.63
N LEU A 549 11.16 2.01 -22.07
CA LEU A 549 11.53 0.75 -22.74
C LEU A 549 10.35 -0.13 -23.18
N VAL A 550 9.10 0.36 -23.11
CA VAL A 550 7.97 -0.33 -23.73
C VAL A 550 7.94 -0.02 -25.23
N PRO A 551 8.18 -0.99 -26.14
CA PRO A 551 8.14 -0.73 -27.57
C PRO A 551 6.67 -0.62 -28.02
N SER A 552 6.33 0.50 -28.66
CA SER A 552 5.14 0.57 -29.51
C SER A 552 5.32 -0.41 -30.68
N SER A 553 4.62 -1.54 -30.67
CA SER A 553 4.66 -2.49 -31.78
C SER A 553 3.85 -1.96 -32.97
N SER A 554 4.55 -1.48 -34.00
CA SER A 554 4.00 -1.34 -35.36
C SER A 554 4.60 -2.40 -36.29
N ASN A 555 3.74 -2.97 -37.12
CA ASN A 555 4.03 -4.00 -38.11
C ASN A 555 5.13 -3.61 -39.10
N SER A 556 6.00 -4.56 -39.44
CA SER A 556 6.22 -5.00 -40.84
C SER A 556 7.04 -6.29 -40.85
N GLY A 557 6.58 -7.26 -41.63
CA GLY A 557 7.33 -8.47 -41.92
C GLY A 557 8.37 -8.23 -42.99
N ASP A 558 9.45 -9.00 -42.96
CA ASP A 558 10.05 -9.52 -44.17
C ASP A 558 10.90 -10.76 -43.87
N THR A 559 10.78 -11.74 -44.74
CA THR A 559 11.45 -13.04 -44.72
C THR A 559 12.90 -12.91 -45.20
N GLY A 560 13.86 -13.50 -44.47
CA GLY A 560 15.24 -13.62 -44.92
C GLY A 560 16.00 -14.69 -44.16
N ALA A 561 16.19 -15.85 -44.79
CA ALA A 561 17.00 -16.97 -44.32
C ALA A 561 18.50 -16.59 -44.24
N LEU A 562 19.20 -17.05 -43.21
CA LEU A 562 20.64 -17.34 -43.25
C LEU A 562 21.03 -18.37 -42.18
N THR A 563 21.90 -19.29 -42.59
CA THR A 563 22.34 -20.51 -41.94
C THR A 563 23.66 -20.33 -41.16
N SER A 564 23.76 -21.06 -40.02
CA SER A 564 24.99 -21.58 -39.37
C SER A 564 25.96 -20.53 -38.75
N THR A 565 26.68 -20.74 -37.63
CA THR A 565 27.25 -21.94 -36.98
C THR A 565 27.54 -21.68 -35.49
N ALA A 566 27.28 -22.71 -34.67
CA ALA A 566 28.08 -23.32 -33.58
C ALA A 566 28.80 -22.48 -32.48
N GLY A 567 28.58 -22.95 -31.24
CA GLY A 567 29.40 -22.74 -30.03
C GLY A 567 28.51 -22.34 -28.86
N GLY A 568 28.04 -23.21 -27.96
CA GLY A 568 28.67 -24.34 -27.30
C GLY A 568 28.73 -24.03 -25.80
N SER A 569 27.98 -24.77 -24.97
CA SER A 569 28.10 -24.97 -23.50
C SER A 569 26.79 -24.75 -22.71
N LYS A 570 26.17 -25.86 -22.27
CA LYS A 570 25.20 -26.01 -21.17
C LYS A 570 25.36 -27.45 -20.63
N PRO A 571 24.82 -27.85 -19.47
CA PRO A 571 24.88 -27.25 -18.13
C PRO A 571 25.13 -28.34 -17.04
N ALA A 572 25.42 -27.94 -15.79
CA ALA A 572 25.41 -28.86 -14.66
C ALA A 572 23.98 -28.99 -14.09
N ARG A 573 23.39 -30.18 -14.24
CA ARG A 573 22.06 -30.59 -13.78
C ARG A 573 22.22 -31.26 -12.40
N ARG A 574 21.60 -30.74 -11.35
CA ARG A 574 21.49 -31.43 -10.05
C ARG A 574 20.16 -32.17 -10.00
N LEU A 575 20.24 -33.50 -9.87
CA LEU A 575 19.10 -34.41 -9.72
C LEU A 575 18.35 -34.10 -8.40
N LEU A 576 17.03 -34.00 -8.48
CA LEU A 576 16.11 -34.16 -7.37
C LEU A 576 15.29 -35.42 -7.64
N THR A 577 15.48 -36.42 -6.77
CA THR A 577 14.75 -37.68 -6.70
C THR A 577 13.34 -37.45 -6.16
N LEU A 578 12.34 -37.94 -6.90
CA LEU A 578 10.94 -38.09 -6.47
C LEU A 578 10.79 -39.33 -5.59
N PRO A 579 9.97 -39.32 -4.52
CA PRO A 579 9.51 -40.55 -3.89
C PRO A 579 8.29 -41.12 -4.62
N ALA A 580 8.30 -42.45 -4.76
CA ALA A 580 7.29 -43.26 -5.40
C ALA A 580 5.99 -43.34 -4.59
N THR A 581 4.89 -43.43 -5.33
CA THR A 581 3.56 -43.82 -4.89
C THR A 581 3.53 -45.24 -4.36
N ALA A 582 2.80 -45.47 -3.26
CA ALA A 582 2.36 -46.80 -2.84
C ALA A 582 0.83 -46.80 -2.76
N ALA A 583 0.22 -47.64 -3.58
CA ALA A 583 -1.20 -47.94 -3.59
C ALA A 583 -1.50 -49.18 -2.73
N ALA A 584 -2.63 -49.10 -2.04
CA ALA A 584 -3.60 -50.14 -1.69
C ALA A 584 -3.14 -51.58 -1.38
N GLY A 585 -3.54 -52.06 -0.20
CA GLY A 585 -3.71 -53.47 0.12
C GLY A 585 -4.72 -53.64 1.25
N ALA A 586 -5.91 -54.13 0.92
CA ALA A 586 -6.94 -54.58 1.86
C ALA A 586 -6.58 -55.97 2.40
N THR A 587 -6.91 -56.26 3.68
CA THR A 587 -7.49 -57.53 4.16
C THR A 587 -7.80 -57.46 5.66
N ASP A 588 -8.95 -58.05 6.00
CA ASP A 588 -9.63 -58.31 7.29
C ASP A 588 -10.25 -57.15 8.08
#